data_AF-A0A4D6MT02-F1
#
_entry.id   AF-A0A4D6MT02-F1
#
_cell.length_a   1.000
_cell.length_b   1.000
_cell.length_c   1.000
_cell.angle_alpha   90.00
_cell.angle_beta   90.00
_cell.angle_gamma   90.00
#
_symmetry.space_group_name_H-M   'P 1'
#
loop_
_entity.id
_entity.type
_entity.pdbx_description
1 polymer ?
#
loop_
_entity_poly.entity_id
_entity_poly.type
_entity_poly.pdbx_seq_one_letter_code
_entity_poly.pdbx_strand_id
1 'polypeptide(L)'
;MQAFRVLCQSLYLQPSPYAFLYFYDTRPRQPTTWLSLISHPNISRLVVFSQSFKHFKDKYFKVVVKEDGRSHFLNADGSTKFPFSWTGTPSRYKDMGTNELSVGDKEVVETLMKFTDKLLTKGLVRVYNSVHPINDIEGHMAQSGKKNLALFQMLRREMAAKTKAARNTDVPNL
;
A
#
# COMPACT_ATOMS: atom_id res chain seq x y z
N MET A 1 -2.37 -3.25 -3.45
CA MET A 1 -0.99 -2.73 -3.51
C MET A 1 -0.95 -1.29 -4.00
N GLN A 2 -1.39 -0.96 -5.22
CA GLN A 2 -1.40 0.43 -5.69
C GLN A 2 -2.25 1.36 -4.79
N ALA A 3 -3.46 0.94 -4.38
CA ALA A 3 -4.26 1.70 -3.42
C ALA A 3 -3.56 1.94 -2.08
N PHE A 4 -2.82 0.94 -1.57
CA PHE A 4 -2.02 1.08 -0.35
C PHE A 4 -0.92 2.13 -0.53
N ARG A 5 -0.20 2.08 -1.66
CA ARG A 5 0.82 3.09 -2.00
C ARG A 5 0.22 4.49 -2.05
N VAL A 6 -0.89 4.68 -2.75
CA VAL A 6 -1.58 5.97 -2.84
C VAL A 6 -2.00 6.47 -1.46
N LEU A 7 -2.58 5.60 -0.63
CA LEU A 7 -3.00 5.93 0.72
C LEU A 7 -1.82 6.39 1.58
N CYS A 8 -0.73 5.61 1.62
CA CYS A 8 0.46 5.96 2.39
C CYS A 8 1.07 7.29 1.91
N GLN A 9 1.26 7.45 0.60
CA GLN A 9 1.84 8.68 0.03
C GLN A 9 0.96 9.91 0.32
N SER A 10 -0.36 9.76 0.30
CA SER A 10 -1.31 10.81 0.66
C SER A 10 -1.31 11.14 2.15
N LEU A 11 -0.67 10.31 2.98
CA LEU A 11 -0.44 10.54 4.41
C LEU A 11 1.02 10.87 4.72
N TYR A 12 1.87 11.13 3.72
CA TYR A 12 3.33 11.33 3.90
C TYR A 12 4.06 10.12 4.53
N LEU A 13 3.47 8.93 4.42
CA LEU A 13 4.05 7.68 4.87
C LEU A 13 4.80 7.00 3.73
N GLN A 14 5.90 6.32 4.05
CA GLN A 14 6.65 5.52 3.09
C GLN A 14 6.05 4.11 2.98
N PRO A 15 5.44 3.72 1.84
CA PRO A 15 4.88 2.38 1.69
C PRO A 15 5.99 1.34 1.50
N SER A 16 5.83 0.17 2.11
CA SER A 16 6.72 -0.97 1.92
C SER A 16 5.94 -2.28 1.71
N PRO A 17 6.58 -3.34 1.17
CA PRO A 17 5.99 -4.67 1.13
C PRO A 17 5.67 -5.22 2.52
N TYR A 18 6.55 -5.03 3.49
CA TYR A 18 6.38 -5.55 4.85
C TYR A 18 5.21 -4.88 5.58
N ALA A 19 5.09 -3.56 5.50
CA ALA A 19 3.95 -2.83 6.04
C ALA A 19 2.63 -3.24 5.35
N PHE A 20 2.66 -3.53 4.04
CA PHE A 20 1.48 -4.06 3.36
C PHE A 20 1.13 -5.47 3.85
N LEU A 21 2.10 -6.37 3.91
CA LEU A 21 1.92 -7.77 4.32
C LEU A 21 1.51 -7.94 5.78
N TYR A 22 1.75 -6.94 6.64
CA TYR A 22 1.15 -6.92 7.98
C TYR A 22 -0.39 -7.09 7.93
N PHE A 23 -1.04 -6.57 6.88
CA PHE A 23 -2.49 -6.66 6.72
C PHE A 23 -2.99 -7.90 5.96
N TYR A 24 -2.08 -8.71 5.40
CA TYR A 24 -2.41 -9.82 4.51
C TYR A 24 -1.47 -11.02 4.66
N ASP A 25 -2.05 -12.22 4.76
CA ASP A 25 -1.27 -13.44 4.62
C ASP A 25 -0.96 -13.70 3.14
N THR A 26 0.16 -14.36 2.90
CA THR A 26 0.45 -15.00 1.61
C THR A 26 0.48 -16.51 1.76
N ARG A 27 -0.18 -17.20 0.82
CA ARG A 27 -0.18 -18.67 0.76
C ARG A 27 0.25 -19.11 -0.63
N PRO A 28 1.56 -19.30 -0.89
CA PRO A 28 2.00 -19.92 -2.13
C PRO A 28 1.43 -21.34 -2.21
N ARG A 29 0.92 -21.74 -3.38
CA ARG A 29 0.50 -23.12 -3.67
C ARG A 29 1.56 -23.78 -4.54
N GLN A 30 1.87 -25.05 -4.32
CA GLN A 30 2.76 -25.80 -5.22
C GLN A 30 1.95 -26.53 -6.31
N PRO A 31 2.37 -26.45 -7.59
CA PRO A 31 3.44 -25.61 -8.14
C PRO A 31 3.07 -24.12 -8.18
N THR A 32 4.04 -23.24 -7.91
CA THR A 32 3.80 -21.81 -7.66
C THR A 32 3.55 -21.01 -8.93
N THR A 33 2.34 -21.10 -9.45
CA THR A 33 1.88 -20.32 -10.61
C THR A 33 1.21 -19.01 -10.21
N TRP A 34 0.65 -18.94 -9.00
CA TRP A 34 -0.08 -17.81 -8.43
C TRP A 34 0.19 -17.67 -6.94
N LEU A 35 0.26 -16.42 -6.46
CA LEU A 35 0.33 -16.09 -5.03
C LEU A 35 -1.01 -15.51 -4.60
N SER A 36 -1.65 -16.14 -3.62
CA SER A 36 -2.88 -15.62 -3.03
C SER A 36 -2.56 -14.71 -1.85
N LEU A 37 -3.13 -13.50 -1.86
CA LEU A 37 -3.17 -12.59 -0.72
C LEU A 37 -4.50 -12.76 0.01
N ILE A 38 -4.45 -13.06 1.30
CA ILE A 38 -5.63 -13.30 2.12
C ILE A 38 -5.74 -12.17 3.13
N SER A 39 -6.85 -11.45 3.11
CA SER A 39 -7.09 -10.34 4.04
C SER A 39 -7.17 -10.87 5.47
N HIS A 40 -6.40 -10.30 6.38
CA HIS A 40 -6.52 -10.65 7.79
C HIS A 40 -7.82 -10.07 8.36
N PRO A 41 -8.73 -10.87 8.97
CA PRO A 41 -10.12 -10.48 9.24
C PRO A 41 -10.30 -9.16 10.02
N ASN A 42 -9.42 -8.88 10.99
CA ASN A 42 -9.58 -7.75 11.93
C ASN A 42 -8.69 -6.53 11.63
N ILE A 43 -7.61 -6.73 10.88
CA ILE A 43 -6.61 -5.68 10.66
C ILE A 43 -6.58 -5.19 9.21
N SER A 44 -7.08 -5.96 8.24
CA SER A 44 -7.11 -5.49 6.85
C SER A 44 -7.88 -4.17 6.70
N ARG A 45 -7.27 -3.19 6.04
CA ARG A 45 -7.81 -1.82 5.86
C ARG A 45 -8.30 -1.50 4.45
N LEU A 46 -8.19 -2.42 3.51
CA LEU A 46 -8.64 -2.20 2.14
C LEU A 46 -9.63 -3.29 1.73
N VAL A 47 -10.72 -2.88 1.09
CA VAL A 47 -11.64 -3.81 0.42
C VAL A 47 -10.98 -4.32 -0.86
N VAL A 48 -11.13 -5.61 -1.17
CA VAL A 48 -10.62 -6.21 -2.41
C VAL A 48 -11.12 -5.46 -3.66
N PHE A 49 -10.25 -5.30 -4.66
CA PHE A 49 -10.59 -4.55 -5.87
C PHE A 49 -11.72 -5.21 -6.69
N SER A 50 -11.71 -6.53 -6.75
CA SER A 50 -12.78 -7.35 -7.32
C SER A 50 -13.07 -8.50 -6.36
N GLN A 51 -14.35 -8.78 -6.15
CA GLN A 51 -14.80 -9.94 -5.38
C GLN A 51 -15.01 -11.17 -6.28
N SER A 52 -15.03 -11.00 -7.61
CA SER A 52 -15.22 -12.07 -8.57
C SER A 52 -13.93 -12.43 -9.29
N PHE A 53 -13.65 -13.73 -9.33
CA PHE A 53 -12.60 -14.35 -10.14
C PHE A 53 -13.13 -14.86 -11.50
N LYS A 54 -14.44 -14.74 -11.75
CA LYS A 54 -15.03 -15.16 -13.02
C LYS A 54 -14.45 -14.29 -14.15
N HIS A 55 -13.96 -14.91 -15.21
CA HIS A 55 -13.38 -14.22 -16.37
C HIS A 55 -12.21 -13.29 -15.99
N PHE A 56 -11.45 -13.59 -14.93
CA PHE A 56 -10.37 -12.69 -14.50
C PHE A 56 -9.30 -12.53 -15.59
N LYS A 57 -9.01 -13.58 -16.36
CA LYS A 57 -8.04 -13.52 -17.47
C LYS A 57 -8.43 -12.54 -18.58
N ASP A 58 -9.73 -12.25 -18.71
CA ASP A 58 -10.24 -11.30 -19.72
C ASP A 58 -10.08 -9.85 -19.26
N LYS A 59 -9.81 -9.63 -17.97
CA LYS A 59 -9.74 -8.30 -17.33
C LYS A 59 -8.36 -7.94 -16.78
N TYR A 60 -7.50 -8.93 -16.57
CA TYR A 60 -6.20 -8.76 -15.95
C TYR A 60 -5.11 -9.41 -16.81
N PHE A 61 -4.00 -8.71 -17.00
CA PHE A 61 -2.79 -9.25 -17.62
C PHE A 61 -1.73 -9.56 -16.56
N LYS A 62 -0.87 -10.54 -16.85
CA LYS A 62 0.27 -10.91 -15.99
C LYS A 62 1.50 -10.15 -16.46
N VAL A 63 2.22 -9.55 -15.53
CA VAL A 63 3.51 -8.89 -15.78
C VAL A 63 4.63 -9.74 -15.18
N VAL A 64 5.64 -10.09 -15.98
CA VAL A 64 6.75 -10.98 -15.58
C VAL A 64 8.06 -10.45 -16.13
N VAL A 65 9.06 -10.28 -15.27
CA VAL A 65 10.44 -9.97 -15.69
C VAL A 65 11.05 -11.25 -16.26
N LYS A 66 11.47 -11.21 -17.53
CA LYS A 66 12.05 -12.37 -18.23
C LYS A 66 13.58 -12.33 -18.37
N GLU A 67 14.19 -11.17 -18.13
CA GLU A 67 15.62 -10.97 -18.29
C GLU A 67 16.35 -11.52 -17.06
N ASP A 68 17.30 -12.43 -17.28
CA ASP A 68 18.09 -13.03 -16.19
C ASP A 68 18.85 -11.95 -15.41
N GLY A 69 18.85 -12.08 -14.08
CA GLY A 69 19.48 -11.12 -13.18
C GLY A 69 18.64 -9.88 -12.85
N ARG A 70 17.47 -9.67 -13.48
CA ARG A 70 16.55 -8.59 -13.10
C ARG A 70 15.37 -9.10 -12.29
N SER A 71 15.14 -8.45 -11.15
CA SER A 71 13.98 -8.70 -10.28
C SER A 71 12.87 -7.66 -10.45
N HIS A 72 13.11 -6.52 -11.11
CA HIS A 72 12.15 -5.43 -11.19
C HIS A 72 12.02 -4.86 -12.61
N PHE A 73 10.83 -4.37 -12.93
CA PHE A 73 10.64 -3.44 -14.04
C PHE A 73 11.00 -2.04 -13.57
N LEU A 74 11.87 -1.35 -14.31
CA LEU A 74 12.31 0.00 -13.98
C LEU A 74 11.70 1.02 -14.94
N ASN A 75 11.46 2.23 -14.43
CA ASN A 75 11.20 3.42 -15.22
C ASN A 75 12.52 3.98 -15.78
N ALA A 76 12.43 4.98 -16.66
CA ALA A 76 13.60 5.64 -17.24
C ALA A 76 14.48 6.33 -16.17
N ASP A 77 13.88 6.75 -15.06
CA ASP A 77 14.55 7.33 -13.90
C ASP A 77 15.13 6.29 -12.92
N GLY A 78 15.07 5.00 -13.25
CA GLY A 78 15.55 3.91 -12.41
C GLY A 78 14.60 3.48 -11.28
N SER A 79 13.45 4.15 -11.10
CA SER A 79 12.46 3.75 -10.09
C SER A 79 11.70 2.48 -10.49
N THR A 80 11.22 1.70 -9.50
CA THR A 80 10.43 0.49 -9.79
C THR A 80 9.04 0.83 -10.34
N LYS A 81 8.70 0.30 -11.53
CA LYS A 81 7.39 0.48 -12.17
C LYS A 81 6.24 -0.08 -11.34
N PHE A 82 6.46 -1.23 -10.73
CA PHE A 82 5.49 -1.87 -9.85
C PHE A 82 5.99 -1.79 -8.40
N PRO A 83 5.14 -1.41 -7.44
CA PRO A 83 5.56 -1.25 -6.06
C PRO A 83 6.16 -2.53 -5.48
N PHE A 84 5.65 -3.71 -5.88
CA PHE A 84 6.23 -5.02 -5.56
C PHE A 84 6.48 -5.79 -6.85
N SER A 85 7.62 -6.47 -6.94
CA SER A 85 7.98 -7.36 -8.04
C SER A 85 7.43 -8.76 -7.82
N TRP A 86 7.14 -9.45 -8.93
CA TRP A 86 6.89 -10.89 -8.90
C TRP A 86 8.21 -11.62 -8.65
N THR A 87 8.24 -12.45 -7.61
CA THR A 87 9.35 -13.39 -7.37
C THR A 87 8.95 -14.79 -7.86
N GLY A 88 9.89 -15.53 -8.44
CA GLY A 88 9.69 -16.94 -8.80
C GLY A 88 9.54 -17.86 -7.57
N THR A 89 9.95 -17.37 -6.40
CA THR A 89 9.93 -18.09 -5.13
C THR A 89 9.22 -17.27 -4.05
N PRO A 90 7.90 -17.04 -4.17
CA PRO A 90 7.19 -16.28 -3.17
C PRO A 90 7.16 -17.03 -1.83
N SER A 91 7.58 -16.34 -0.77
CA SER A 91 7.56 -16.86 0.59
C SER A 91 6.14 -16.88 1.15
N ARG A 92 5.92 -17.78 2.12
CA ARG A 92 4.72 -17.75 2.96
C ARG A 92 4.91 -16.70 4.06
N TYR A 93 3.97 -15.79 4.17
CA TYR A 93 3.86 -14.81 5.25
C TYR A 93 2.54 -15.04 5.96
N LYS A 94 2.59 -15.19 7.28
CA LYS A 94 1.42 -15.41 8.13
C LYS A 94 1.69 -14.81 9.50
N ASP A 95 0.70 -14.18 10.09
CA ASP A 95 0.72 -13.73 11.49
C ASP A 95 1.94 -12.84 11.84
N MET A 96 2.37 -11.96 10.93
CA MET A 96 3.54 -11.09 11.14
C MET A 96 3.33 -10.20 12.38
N GLY A 97 4.20 -10.34 13.37
CA GLY A 97 4.15 -9.57 14.60
C GLY A 97 4.57 -8.12 14.41
N THR A 98 4.07 -7.21 15.25
CA THR A 98 4.53 -5.81 15.24
C THR A 98 6.01 -5.69 15.61
N ASN A 99 6.55 -6.62 16.40
CA ASN A 99 7.98 -6.70 16.75
C ASN A 99 8.89 -6.97 15.55
N GLU A 100 8.41 -7.65 14.51
CA GLU A 100 9.16 -7.96 13.28
C GLU A 100 9.22 -6.76 12.31
N LEU A 101 8.40 -5.74 12.53
CA LEU A 101 8.34 -4.56 11.67
C LEU A 101 9.50 -3.59 11.98
N SER A 102 10.06 -3.01 10.91
CA SER A 102 10.97 -1.87 11.03
C SER A 102 10.26 -0.67 11.66
N VAL A 103 11.02 0.31 12.16
CA VAL A 103 10.43 1.54 12.74
C VAL A 103 9.52 2.26 11.74
N GLY A 104 9.92 2.32 10.47
CA GLY A 104 9.10 2.92 9.40
C GLY A 104 7.83 2.11 9.11
N ASP A 105 7.92 0.78 9.10
CA ASP A 105 6.75 -0.07 8.84
C ASP A 105 5.75 -0.04 10.00
N LYS A 106 6.23 0.05 11.26
CA LYS A 106 5.39 0.25 12.44
C LYS A 106 4.58 1.53 12.33
N GLU A 107 5.22 2.64 11.95
CA GLU A 107 4.54 3.92 11.78
C GLU A 107 3.41 3.85 10.74
N VAL A 108 3.67 3.18 9.60
CA VAL A 108 2.66 2.94 8.58
C VAL A 108 1.50 2.13 9.16
N VAL A 109 1.80 1.02 9.81
CA VAL A 109 0.80 0.11 10.38
C VAL A 109 -0.04 0.79 11.44
N GLU A 110 0.58 1.43 12.42
CA GLU A 110 -0.11 2.13 13.51
C GLU A 110 -1.00 3.26 12.99
N THR A 111 -0.51 4.04 12.02
CA THR A 111 -1.29 5.13 11.42
C THR A 111 -2.50 4.59 10.66
N LEU A 112 -2.34 3.54 9.86
CA LEU A 112 -3.44 2.95 9.10
C LEU A 112 -4.42 2.17 10.00
N MET A 113 -3.96 1.64 11.13
CA MET A 113 -4.80 0.95 12.10
C MET A 113 -5.79 1.89 12.79
N LYS A 114 -5.53 3.20 12.82
CA LYS A 114 -6.48 4.23 13.30
C LYS A 114 -7.76 4.29 12.47
N PHE A 115 -7.73 3.88 11.19
CA PHE A 115 -8.96 3.69 10.42
C PHE A 115 -9.69 2.44 10.92
N THR A 116 -10.95 2.57 11.33
CA THR A 116 -11.78 1.43 11.75
C THR A 116 -12.41 0.73 10.56
N ASP A 117 -12.77 1.50 9.53
CA ASP A 117 -13.48 1.00 8.35
C ASP A 117 -12.49 0.59 7.26
N LYS A 118 -12.89 -0.41 6.45
CA LYS A 118 -12.14 -0.77 5.25
C LYS A 118 -12.38 0.28 4.16
N LEU A 119 -11.30 0.80 3.59
CA LEU A 119 -11.33 1.79 2.51
C LEU A 119 -11.50 1.10 1.15
N LEU A 120 -12.24 1.72 0.24
CA LEU A 120 -12.54 1.11 -1.06
C LEU A 120 -11.35 1.28 -2.02
N THR A 121 -10.68 0.16 -2.33
CA THR A 121 -9.50 0.15 -3.22
C THR A 121 -9.74 0.83 -4.56
N LYS A 122 -10.96 0.74 -5.14
CA LYS A 122 -11.25 1.34 -6.46
C LYS A 122 -11.10 2.85 -6.47
N GLY A 123 -11.55 3.55 -5.43
CA GLY A 123 -11.43 5.01 -5.35
C GLY A 123 -9.97 5.44 -5.20
N LEU A 124 -9.24 4.77 -4.30
CA LEU A 124 -7.80 4.99 -4.10
C LEU A 124 -6.97 4.73 -5.37
N VAL A 125 -7.32 3.73 -6.19
CA VAL A 125 -6.60 3.50 -7.46
C VAL A 125 -6.82 4.62 -8.45
N ARG A 126 -8.02 5.23 -8.50
CA ARG A 126 -8.31 6.36 -9.42
C ARG A 126 -7.48 7.60 -9.09
N VAL A 127 -7.18 7.83 -7.81
CA VAL A 127 -6.34 8.95 -7.34
C VAL A 127 -4.93 8.90 -7.93
N TYR A 128 -4.40 7.71 -8.26
CA TYR A 128 -3.03 7.57 -8.75
C TYR A 128 -2.72 8.41 -9.99
N ASN A 129 -3.68 8.53 -10.91
CA ASN A 129 -3.53 9.31 -12.15
C ASN A 129 -4.28 10.64 -12.10
N SER A 130 -4.67 11.10 -10.91
CA SER A 130 -5.43 12.33 -10.75
C SER A 130 -4.56 13.58 -10.91
N VAL A 131 -5.12 14.61 -11.51
CA VAL A 131 -4.55 15.97 -11.54
C VAL A 131 -4.65 16.64 -10.16
N HIS A 132 -5.63 16.25 -9.34
CA HIS A 132 -5.90 16.81 -8.01
C HIS A 132 -5.95 15.69 -6.95
N PRO A 133 -4.84 14.97 -6.73
CA PRO A 133 -4.83 13.74 -5.93
C PRO A 133 -5.30 13.94 -4.48
N ILE A 134 -5.07 15.11 -3.90
CA ILE A 134 -5.52 15.44 -2.54
C ILE A 134 -7.03 15.63 -2.46
N ASN A 135 -7.61 16.42 -3.37
CA ASN A 135 -9.06 16.63 -3.39
C ASN A 135 -9.79 15.32 -3.70
N ASP A 136 -9.24 14.51 -4.59
CA ASP A 136 -9.84 13.24 -4.99
C ASP A 136 -9.79 12.20 -3.86
N ILE A 137 -8.68 12.11 -3.11
CA ILE A 137 -8.62 11.20 -1.96
C ILE A 137 -9.52 11.70 -0.82
N GLU A 138 -9.63 13.00 -0.58
CA GLU A 138 -10.58 13.53 0.40
C GLU A 138 -12.03 13.24 0.01
N GLY A 139 -12.39 13.46 -1.25
CA GLY A 139 -13.70 13.06 -1.79
C GLY A 139 -13.94 11.56 -1.63
N HIS A 140 -12.90 10.74 -1.80
CA HIS A 140 -12.97 9.32 -1.56
C HIS A 140 -13.19 8.96 -0.08
N MET A 141 -12.47 9.61 0.85
CA MET A 141 -12.63 9.43 2.29
C MET A 141 -14.03 9.87 2.75
N ALA A 142 -14.57 10.94 2.16
CA ALA A 142 -15.92 11.41 2.42
C ALA A 142 -16.99 10.38 2.02
N GLN A 143 -16.81 9.67 0.91
CA GLN A 143 -17.68 8.57 0.49
C GLN A 143 -17.64 7.39 1.47
N SER A 144 -16.49 7.16 2.11
CA SER A 144 -16.35 6.19 3.22
C SER A 144 -16.88 6.72 4.56
N GLY A 145 -17.38 7.96 4.61
CA GLY A 145 -18.01 8.55 5.77
C GLY A 145 -17.28 9.77 6.33
N LYS A 146 -18.04 10.73 6.90
CA LYS A 146 -17.50 11.98 7.45
C LYS A 146 -16.40 11.77 8.50
N LYS A 147 -16.48 10.70 9.29
CA LYS A 147 -15.46 10.32 10.28
C LYS A 147 -14.13 9.96 9.61
N ASN A 148 -14.17 9.24 8.49
CA ASN A 148 -12.97 8.85 7.74
C ASN A 148 -12.30 10.05 7.06
N LEU A 149 -13.09 11.00 6.52
CA LEU A 149 -12.54 12.27 6.03
C LEU A 149 -11.81 13.05 7.13
N ALA A 150 -12.48 13.27 8.27
CA ALA A 150 -11.90 14.02 9.38
C ALA A 150 -10.62 13.35 9.92
N LEU A 151 -10.65 12.02 10.08
CA LEU A 151 -9.50 11.23 10.49
C LEU A 151 -8.34 11.37 9.49
N PHE A 152 -8.61 11.21 8.19
CA PHE A 152 -7.60 11.35 7.15
C PHE A 152 -6.95 12.74 7.17
N GLN A 153 -7.74 13.81 7.27
CA GLN A 153 -7.23 15.18 7.32
C GLN A 153 -6.35 15.43 8.56
N MET A 154 -6.77 14.90 9.71
CA MET A 154 -5.98 14.96 10.95
C MET A 154 -4.64 14.23 10.79
N LEU A 155 -4.66 12.98 10.34
CA LEU A 155 -3.44 12.17 10.16
C LEU A 155 -2.50 12.80 9.13
N ARG A 156 -3.04 13.31 8.02
CA ARG A 156 -2.23 13.99 7.00
C ARG A 156 -1.51 15.22 7.56
N ARG A 157 -2.17 16.02 8.42
CA ARG A 157 -1.55 17.18 9.09
C ARG A 157 -0.48 16.75 10.09
N GLU A 158 -0.77 15.75 10.91
CA GLU A 158 0.16 15.16 11.89
C GLU A 158 1.44 14.69 11.20
N MET A 159 1.31 13.88 10.15
CA MET A 159 2.44 13.32 9.42
C MET A 159 3.21 14.39 8.63
N ALA A 160 2.52 15.36 8.03
CA ALA A 160 3.18 16.48 7.36
C ALA A 160 4.05 17.30 8.32
N ALA A 161 3.56 17.57 9.53
CA ALA A 161 4.33 18.27 10.55
C ALA A 161 5.56 17.46 10.99
N LYS A 162 5.40 16.14 11.17
CA LYS A 162 6.50 15.22 11.50
C LYS A 162 7.57 15.18 10.40
N THR A 163 7.17 15.04 9.14
CA THR A 163 8.11 15.06 8.01
C THR A 163 8.86 16.40 7.91
N LYS A 164 8.18 17.52 8.18
CA LYS A 164 8.83 18.84 8.22
C LYS A 164 9.85 18.94 9.36
N ALA A 165 9.50 18.45 10.55
CA ALA A 165 10.41 18.45 11.70
C ALA A 165 11.68 17.62 11.42
N ALA A 166 11.52 16.42 10.85
CA ALA A 166 12.65 15.55 10.49
C ALA A 166 13.62 16.21 9.50
N ARG A 167 13.09 16.89 8.47
CA ARG A 167 13.93 17.62 7.49
C ARG A 167 14.71 18.79 8.09
N ASN A 168 14.18 19.44 9.12
CA ASN A 168 14.84 20.55 9.78
C ASN A 168 15.99 20.09 10.69
N THR A 169 15.94 18.87 11.22
CA THR A 169 17.04 18.26 12.01
C THR A 169 18.21 17.78 11.15
N ASP A 170 18.00 17.51 9.86
CA ASP A 170 19.02 17.00 8.93
C ASP A 170 19.86 18.11 8.26
N VAL A 171 19.63 19.39 8.56
CA VAL A 171 20.48 20.50 8.10
C VAL A 171 21.49 20.81 9.20
N PRO A 172 22.79 20.45 9.06
CA PRO A 172 23.80 20.96 9.96
C PRO A 172 23.91 22.47 9.71
N ASN A 173 23.80 23.27 10.77
CA ASN A 173 24.33 24.62 10.73
C ASN A 173 25.83 24.52 10.37
N LEU A 174 26.17 24.97 9.17
CA LEU A 174 27.54 25.22 8.71
C LEU A 174 27.80 26.72 8.79
#